data_AF-A0A0G0YF01-F1
#
_entry.id   AF-A0A0G0YF01-F1
#
_cell.length_a   1.000
_cell.length_b   1.000
_cell.length_c   1.000
_cell.angle_alpha   90.00
_cell.angle_beta   90.00
_cell.angle_gamma   90.00
#
_symmetry.space_group_name_H-M   'P 1'
#
loop_
_entity.id
_entity.type
_entity.pdbx_description
1 polymer ?
#
loop_
_entity_poly.entity_id
_entity_poly.type
_entity_poly.pdbx_seq_one_letter_code
_entity_poly.pdbx_strand_id
1 'polypeptide(L)'
;MSSVNKKYLFWIHVVLLVIPACIHAQDFSYMTSLGESLLVVASTLVPILLGIALIVFVWGLLVFIAKADNEQERDAGKQKMFWGIIGLFVLVSVWGIILLMQDIVGVEGTPNGLGPPGIPF
;
A
#
# COMPACT_ATOMS: atom_id res chain seq x y z
N MET A 1 38.93 33.34 -24.06
CA MET A 1 38.81 31.92 -24.46
C MET A 1 39.60 31.09 -23.48
N SER A 2 38.94 30.34 -22.59
CA SER A 2 39.60 29.68 -21.46
C SER A 2 40.51 28.54 -21.96
N SER A 3 41.80 28.62 -21.63
CA SER A 3 42.77 27.55 -21.85
C SER A 3 42.57 26.46 -20.79
N VAL A 4 41.46 25.73 -20.88
CA VAL A 4 41.23 24.57 -20.01
C VAL A 4 42.30 23.53 -20.33
N ASN A 5 43.06 23.12 -19.33
CA ASN A 5 44.17 22.18 -19.50
C ASN A 5 43.63 20.82 -19.98
N LYS A 6 44.06 20.36 -21.17
CA LYS A 6 43.53 19.14 -21.82
C LYS A 6 43.63 17.88 -20.93
N LYS A 7 44.58 17.87 -19.98
CA LYS A 7 44.73 16.81 -18.97
C LYS A 7 43.53 16.72 -18.03
N TYR A 8 43.05 17.85 -17.48
CA TYR A 8 41.87 17.88 -16.62
C TYR A 8 40.58 17.64 -17.42
N LEU A 9 40.53 18.12 -18.66
CA LEU A 9 39.43 17.81 -19.58
C LEU A 9 39.28 16.30 -19.79
N PHE A 10 40.38 15.57 -19.99
CA PHE A 10 40.37 14.11 -20.13
C PHE A 10 39.88 13.41 -18.86
N TRP A 11 40.38 13.79 -17.69
CA TRP A 11 39.94 13.21 -16.41
C TRP A 11 38.45 13.46 -16.11
N ILE A 12 37.90 14.62 -16.50
CA ILE A 12 36.47 14.90 -16.38
C ILE A 12 35.63 13.93 -17.22
N HIS A 13 36.04 13.62 -18.45
CA HIS A 13 35.30 12.68 -19.30
C HIS A 13 35.36 11.25 -18.76
N VAL A 14 36.51 10.84 -18.21
CA VAL A 14 36.66 9.53 -17.55
C VAL A 14 35.72 9.42 -16.35
N VAL A 15 35.66 10.44 -15.50
CA VAL A 15 34.74 10.44 -14.34
C VAL A 15 33.27 10.48 -14.78
N LEU A 16 32.94 11.27 -15.80
CA LEU A 16 31.57 11.38 -16.34
C LEU A 16 31.04 10.04 -16.88
N LEU A 17 31.92 9.21 -17.45
CA LEU A 17 31.55 7.90 -18.03
C LEU A 17 31.42 6.81 -16.96
N VAL A 18 32.10 6.95 -15.82
CA VAL A 18 32.08 5.98 -14.72
C VAL A 18 30.89 6.21 -13.77
N ILE A 19 30.37 7.44 -13.66
CA ILE A 19 29.20 7.75 -12.80
C ILE A 19 27.96 6.90 -13.18
N PRO A 20 27.55 6.78 -14.46
CA PRO A 20 26.43 5.91 -14.84
C PRO A 20 26.70 4.44 -14.54
N ALA A 21 27.93 3.97 -14.70
CA ALA A 21 28.28 2.58 -14.40
C ALA A 21 28.13 2.24 -12.90
N CYS A 22 28.39 3.20 -12.01
CA CYS A 22 28.14 3.05 -10.57
C CYS A 22 26.65 3.05 -10.21
N ILE A 23 25.80 3.75 -10.97
CA ILE A 23 24.34 3.73 -10.79
C ILE A 23 23.78 2.35 -11.21
N HIS A 24 24.37 1.70 -12.21
CA HIS A 24 23.95 0.39 -12.70
C HIS A 24 24.49 -0.80 -11.87
N ALA A 25 25.37 -0.55 -10.90
CA ALA A 25 25.94 -1.59 -10.03
C ALA A 25 25.20 -1.76 -8.69
N GLN A 26 24.13 -0.98 -8.43
CA GLN A 26 23.31 -1.10 -7.22
C GLN A 26 22.28 -2.23 -7.39
N ASP A 27 22.55 -3.38 -6.79
CA ASP A 27 21.59 -4.48 -6.69
C ASP A 27 20.63 -4.25 -5.51
N PHE A 28 19.38 -3.90 -5.82
CA PHE A 28 18.31 -3.71 -4.84
C PHE A 28 17.51 -5.00 -4.55
N SER A 29 17.99 -6.18 -4.99
CA SER A 29 17.31 -7.47 -4.84
C SER A 29 16.86 -7.77 -3.40
N TYR A 30 17.62 -7.34 -2.39
CA TYR A 30 17.21 -7.50 -0.99
C TYR A 30 16.03 -6.59 -0.62
N MET A 31 15.98 -5.36 -1.12
CA MET A 31 14.87 -4.45 -0.84
C MET A 31 13.60 -4.87 -1.59
N THR A 32 13.72 -5.36 -2.82
CA THR A 32 12.58 -5.86 -3.59
C THR A 32 12.03 -7.16 -3.01
N SER A 33 12.89 -8.10 -2.60
CA SER A 33 12.45 -9.37 -2.00
C SER A 33 11.76 -9.19 -0.64
N LEU A 34 12.18 -8.20 0.16
CA LEU A 34 11.45 -7.80 1.37
C LEU A 34 10.09 -7.18 1.04
N GLY A 35 10.02 -6.33 0.02
CA GLY A 35 8.77 -5.75 -0.47
C GLY A 35 7.77 -6.82 -0.92
N GLU A 36 8.22 -7.78 -1.72
CA GLU A 36 7.38 -8.89 -2.19
C GLU A 36 6.90 -9.79 -1.05
N SER A 37 7.78 -10.08 -0.08
CA SER A 37 7.41 -10.89 1.09
C SER A 37 6.31 -10.23 1.93
N LEU A 38 6.38 -8.91 2.12
CA LEU A 38 5.35 -8.15 2.84
C LEU A 38 4.03 -8.11 2.06
N LEU A 39 4.08 -7.95 0.74
CA LEU A 39 2.90 -7.96 -0.11
C LEU A 39 2.18 -9.31 -0.09
N VAL A 40 2.91 -10.44 -0.07
CA VAL A 40 2.32 -11.79 0.02
C VAL A 40 1.61 -12.02 1.35
N VAL A 41 2.17 -11.52 2.46
CA VAL A 41 1.53 -11.62 3.77
C VAL A 41 0.27 -10.76 3.82
N ALA A 42 0.39 -9.49 3.38
CA ALA A 42 -0.73 -8.58 3.29
C ALA A 42 -1.83 -9.14 2.37
N SER A 43 -1.44 -9.84 1.30
CA SER A 43 -2.40 -10.34 0.33
C SER A 43 -3.32 -11.44 0.83
N THR A 44 -2.83 -12.18 1.82
CA THR A 44 -3.62 -13.21 2.48
C THR A 44 -4.42 -12.63 3.64
N LEU A 45 -3.82 -11.70 4.39
CA LEU A 45 -4.41 -11.19 5.63
C LEU A 45 -5.54 -10.18 5.40
N VAL A 46 -5.38 -9.28 4.42
CA VAL A 46 -6.38 -8.23 4.11
C VAL A 46 -7.77 -8.81 3.79
N PRO A 47 -7.94 -9.77 2.86
CA PRO A 47 -9.27 -10.31 2.57
C PRO A 47 -9.89 -11.04 3.76
N ILE A 48 -9.08 -11.67 4.62
CA ILE A 48 -9.56 -12.29 5.86
C ILE A 48 -10.11 -11.22 6.83
N LEU A 49 -9.34 -10.15 7.05
CA LEU A 49 -9.76 -9.03 7.90
C LEU A 49 -10.99 -8.32 7.35
N LEU A 50 -11.07 -8.15 6.03
CA LEU A 50 -12.25 -7.60 5.35
C LEU A 50 -13.48 -8.47 5.62
N GLY A 51 -13.35 -9.79 5.48
CA GLY A 51 -14.43 -10.73 5.78
C GLY A 51 -14.90 -10.64 7.24
N ILE A 52 -13.97 -10.58 8.20
CA ILE A 52 -14.30 -10.43 9.63
C ILE A 52 -14.98 -9.09 9.90
N ALA A 53 -14.46 -7.99 9.36
CA ALA A 53 -15.04 -6.66 9.54
C ALA A 53 -16.48 -6.60 8.99
N LEU A 54 -16.72 -7.23 7.84
CA LEU A 54 -18.03 -7.31 7.21
C LEU A 54 -19.00 -8.19 8.03
N ILE A 55 -18.53 -9.31 8.59
CA ILE A 55 -19.32 -10.14 9.51
C ILE A 55 -19.71 -9.34 10.76
N VAL A 56 -18.76 -8.62 11.38
CA VAL A 56 -19.03 -7.81 12.58
C VAL A 56 -20.02 -6.68 12.26
N PHE A 57 -19.86 -6.03 11.12
CA PHE A 57 -20.77 -4.99 10.64
C PHE A 57 -22.20 -5.53 10.43
N VAL A 58 -22.34 -6.64 9.70
CA VAL A 58 -23.64 -7.28 9.44
C VAL A 58 -24.26 -7.79 10.74
N TRP A 59 -23.47 -8.37 11.65
CA TRP A 59 -23.97 -8.81 12.95
C TRP A 59 -24.52 -7.64 13.77
N GLY A 60 -23.80 -6.51 13.80
CA GLY A 60 -24.29 -5.29 14.44
C GLY A 60 -25.59 -4.78 13.82
N LEU A 61 -25.70 -4.82 12.49
CA LEU A 61 -26.89 -4.41 11.75
C LEU A 61 -28.09 -5.31 12.06
N LEU A 62 -27.89 -6.62 12.10
CA LEU A 62 -28.93 -7.59 12.46
C LEU A 62 -29.44 -7.36 13.87
N VAL A 63 -28.55 -7.13 14.84
CA VAL A 63 -28.94 -6.81 16.24
C VAL A 63 -29.67 -5.47 16.30
N PHE A 64 -29.18 -4.45 15.59
CA PHE A 64 -29.81 -3.13 15.54
C PHE A 64 -31.25 -3.18 15.04
N ILE A 65 -31.52 -3.97 13.99
CA ILE A 65 -32.86 -4.14 13.41
C ILE A 65 -33.73 -5.05 14.29
N ALA A 66 -33.21 -6.21 14.70
CA ALA A 66 -33.98 -7.21 15.44
C ALA A 66 -34.36 -6.77 16.87
N LYS A 67 -33.62 -5.83 17.44
CA LYS A 67 -33.83 -5.28 18.79
C LYS A 67 -34.26 -3.82 18.77
N ALA A 68 -34.91 -3.37 17.69
CA ALA A 68 -35.32 -1.97 17.52
C ALA A 68 -36.20 -1.44 18.66
N ASP A 69 -37.01 -2.30 19.30
CA ASP A 69 -37.90 -1.95 20.42
C ASP A 69 -37.19 -1.84 21.78
N ASN A 70 -35.94 -2.32 21.90
CA ASN A 70 -35.15 -2.24 23.12
C ASN A 70 -33.96 -1.30 22.90
N GLU A 71 -34.01 -0.12 23.52
CA GLU A 71 -33.01 0.93 23.33
C GLU A 71 -31.59 0.50 23.71
N GLN A 72 -31.42 -0.29 24.78
CA GLN A 72 -30.11 -0.76 25.24
C GLN A 72 -29.47 -1.75 24.25
N GLU A 73 -30.25 -2.70 23.76
CA GLU A 73 -29.80 -3.69 22.78
C GLU A 73 -29.54 -3.04 21.40
N ARG A 74 -30.36 -2.05 21.04
CA ARG A 74 -30.18 -1.23 19.84
C ARG A 74 -28.87 -0.44 19.89
N ASP A 75 -28.52 0.12 21.06
CA ASP A 75 -27.26 0.81 21.26
C ASP A 75 -26.05 -0.13 21.17
N ALA A 76 -26.17 -1.35 21.69
CA ALA A 76 -25.16 -2.38 21.50
C ALA A 76 -24.96 -2.75 20.01
N GLY A 77 -26.05 -2.89 19.26
CA GLY A 77 -26.01 -3.12 17.81
C GLY A 77 -25.29 -1.99 17.06
N LYS A 78 -25.60 -0.72 17.37
CA LYS A 78 -24.91 0.45 16.80
C LYS A 78 -23.41 0.44 17.09
N GLN A 79 -23.00 0.10 18.31
CA GLN A 79 -21.57 0.00 18.64
C GLN A 79 -20.88 -1.06 17.78
N LYS A 80 -21.48 -2.25 17.63
CA LYS A 80 -20.91 -3.32 16.79
C LYS A 80 -20.79 -2.91 15.32
N MET A 81 -21.81 -2.23 14.77
CA MET A 81 -21.74 -1.65 13.41
C MET A 81 -20.59 -0.66 13.30
N PHE A 82 -20.45 0.24 14.27
CA PHE A 82 -19.42 1.28 14.28
C PHE A 82 -18.00 0.68 14.26
N TRP A 83 -17.75 -0.34 15.08
CA TRP A 83 -16.47 -1.07 15.06
C TRP A 83 -16.22 -1.76 13.72
N GLY A 84 -17.25 -2.33 13.09
CA GLY A 84 -17.17 -2.89 11.74
C GLY A 84 -16.81 -1.83 10.68
N ILE A 85 -17.46 -0.67 10.72
CA ILE A 85 -17.20 0.46 9.80
C ILE A 85 -15.77 0.98 9.96
N ILE A 86 -15.28 1.12 11.19
CA ILE A 86 -13.90 1.53 11.45
C ILE A 86 -12.93 0.52 10.82
N GLY A 87 -13.17 -0.78 11.01
CA GLY A 87 -12.34 -1.82 10.40
C GLY A 87 -12.31 -1.74 8.88
N LEU A 88 -13.47 -1.57 8.25
CA LEU A 88 -13.57 -1.39 6.79
C LEU A 88 -12.88 -0.10 6.32
N PHE A 89 -13.06 0.99 7.05
CA PHE A 89 -12.45 2.29 6.74
C PHE A 89 -10.92 2.21 6.76
N VAL A 90 -10.33 1.58 7.77
CA VAL A 90 -8.87 1.40 7.86
C VAL A 90 -8.35 0.58 6.69
N LEU A 91 -9.03 -0.52 6.34
CA LEU A 91 -8.63 -1.36 5.20
C LEU A 91 -8.64 -0.58 3.88
N VAL A 92 -9.68 0.21 3.62
CA VAL A 92 -9.78 1.04 2.41
C VAL A 92 -8.78 2.19 2.42
N SER A 93 -8.59 2.83 3.58
CA SER A 93 -7.69 3.98 3.74
C SER A 93 -6.24 3.61 3.47
N VAL A 94 -5.79 2.42 3.89
CA VAL A 94 -4.41 1.97 3.63
C VAL A 94 -4.15 1.86 2.12
N TRP A 95 -5.07 1.27 1.35
CA TRP A 95 -4.93 1.19 -0.11
C TRP A 95 -5.03 2.54 -0.81
N GLY A 96 -5.92 3.42 -0.34
CA GLY A 96 -6.00 4.79 -0.87
C GLY A 96 -4.68 5.56 -0.72
N ILE A 97 -4.01 5.40 0.42
CA ILE A 97 -2.69 6.01 0.66
C ILE A 97 -1.61 5.36 -0.21
N ILE A 98 -1.60 4.02 -0.33
CA ILE A 98 -0.64 3.29 -1.17
C ILE A 98 -0.73 3.76 -2.63
N LEU A 99 -1.94 3.89 -3.18
CA LEU A 99 -2.15 4.37 -4.55
C LEU A 99 -1.69 5.82 -4.74
N LEU A 100 -1.97 6.69 -3.75
CA LEU A 100 -1.51 8.07 -3.76
C LEU A 100 0.02 8.17 -3.69
N MET A 101 0.67 7.31 -2.90
CA MET A 101 2.13 7.25 -2.84
C MET A 101 2.76 6.77 -4.15
N GLN A 102 2.11 5.85 -4.87
CA GLN A 102 2.59 5.39 -6.19
C GLN A 102 2.59 6.52 -7.22
N ASP A 103 1.50 7.30 -7.25
CA ASP A 103 1.34 8.45 -8.14
C ASP A 103 2.43 9.51 -7.88
N ILE A 104 2.71 9.81 -6.61
CA ILE A 104 3.73 10.80 -6.21
C ILE A 104 5.15 10.33 -6.56
N VAL A 105 5.45 9.03 -6.41
CA VAL A 105 6.79 8.48 -6.65
C VAL A 105 7.02 8.12 -8.13
N GLY A 106 5.98 8.18 -8.97
CA GLY A 106 6.05 7.85 -10.39
C GLY A 106 6.24 6.35 -10.65
N VAL A 107 5.76 5.51 -9.72
CA VAL A 107 5.72 4.06 -9.90
C VAL A 107 4.45 3.73 -10.66
N GLU A 108 4.57 3.39 -11.94
CA GLU A 108 3.44 2.91 -12.71
C GLU A 108 2.93 1.61 -12.06
N GLY A 109 1.72 1.68 -11.48
CA GLY A 109 1.03 0.50 -10.98
C GLY A 109 0.85 -0.46 -12.13
N THR A 110 1.56 -1.59 -12.11
CA THR A 110 1.36 -2.62 -13.12
C THR A 110 -0.10 -3.05 -13.10
N PRO A 111 -0.73 -3.34 -14.26
CA PRO A 111 -2.16 -3.68 -14.36
C PRO A 111 -2.61 -4.83 -13.44
N ASN A 112 -1.68 -5.62 -12.89
CA ASN A 112 -1.95 -6.77 -12.02
C ASN A 112 -1.23 -6.71 -10.65
N GLY A 113 -0.58 -5.60 -10.27
CA GLY A 113 0.49 -5.68 -9.26
C GLY A 113 0.28 -5.02 -7.90
N LEU A 114 -0.54 -3.97 -7.76
CA LEU A 114 -0.57 -3.19 -6.49
C LEU A 114 -1.96 -2.67 -6.11
N GLY A 115 -3.02 -3.35 -6.56
CA GLY A 115 -4.37 -3.15 -6.05
C GLY A 115 -4.62 -3.95 -4.77
N PRO A 116 -5.75 -3.71 -4.06
CA PRO A 116 -6.16 -4.52 -2.93
C PRO A 116 -6.03 -6.02 -3.25
N PRO A 117 -5.40 -6.81 -2.38
CA PRO A 117 -4.89 -8.08 -2.81
C PRO A 117 -6.02 -9.12 -2.82
N GLY A 118 -6.00 -10.00 -3.81
CA GLY A 118 -7.03 -11.04 -3.96
C GLY A 118 -8.32 -10.57 -4.63
N ILE A 119 -8.37 -9.32 -5.12
CA ILE A 119 -9.47 -8.82 -5.95
C ILE A 119 -8.93 -8.62 -7.37
N PRO A 120 -9.37 -9.41 -8.37
CA PRO A 120 -9.01 -9.17 -9.76
C PRO A 120 -9.76 -7.93 -10.26
N PHE A 121 -9.06 -6.99 -10.90
CA PHE A 121 -9.62 -5.83 -11.61
C PHE A 121 -9.26 -5.94 -13.09
#